data_AF-A0A2G8LEA2-F1
#
_entry.id   AF-A0A2G8LEA2-F1
#
_cell.length_a   1.000
_cell.length_b   1.000
_cell.length_c   1.000
_cell.angle_alpha   90.00
_cell.angle_beta   90.00
_cell.angle_gamma   90.00
#
_symmetry.space_group_name_H-M   'P 1'
#
loop_
_entity.id
_entity.type
_entity.pdbx_description
1 polymer ?
#
loop_
_entity_poly.entity_id
_entity_poly.type
_entity_poly.pdbx_seq_one_letter_code
_entity_poly.pdbx_strand_id
1 'polypeptide(L)'
;MLKRIRDMGPFSALANFSVLIGFITITVIIFTDFKINNDVTWTANFSGFPIFFGQVTSAYEGIGTIIPIETSMEGNRSLYPVLLYGALLLFTGIYCFMGVIGYLKYGNNVGQVLIWSLAGHTNPIVILMINATICIGVLFTYPLQNFVAVEIVEGIIFGRSIYEDEQVDTSIPNGEAREPLLSSGIPNESVQSEEVVTRQPAQKVPFYKRILVRVVIVVIQFGLAYFLKDSYAYFSALVGAVGSTMLAYVIPCLIHIRLGGRSTLVIMKDVLLILIGLVGMVTGVYFSVRQIIENLQGPY
;
A
#
# COMPACT_ATOMS: atom_id res chain seq x y z
N MET A 1 20.03 -15.18 -0.29
CA MET A 1 20.77 -13.92 -0.51
C MET A 1 19.74 -12.80 -0.44
N LEU A 2 19.98 -11.74 0.34
CA LEU A 2 19.01 -10.84 1.02
C LEU A 2 18.42 -11.44 2.31
N LYS A 3 19.25 -11.51 3.36
CA LYS A 3 18.87 -11.99 4.70
C LYS A 3 18.42 -10.86 5.65
N ARG A 4 18.53 -9.59 5.24
CA ARG A 4 18.12 -8.43 6.06
C ARG A 4 17.31 -7.47 5.20
N ILE A 5 16.07 -7.20 5.60
CA ILE A 5 15.18 -6.19 5.00
C ILE A 5 15.87 -4.83 4.91
N ARG A 6 16.81 -4.55 5.83
CA ARG A 6 17.66 -3.35 5.87
C ARG A 6 18.54 -3.15 4.63
N ASP A 7 18.92 -4.22 3.92
CA ASP A 7 19.75 -4.13 2.72
C ASP A 7 18.94 -3.68 1.48
N MET A 8 17.60 -3.64 1.58
CA MET A 8 16.71 -3.22 0.49
C MET A 8 16.46 -1.69 0.43
N GLY A 9 16.89 -0.95 1.45
CA GLY A 9 16.76 0.51 1.52
C GLY A 9 17.27 1.27 0.29
N PRO A 10 18.53 1.07 -0.17
CA PRO A 10 19.05 1.79 -1.34
C PRO A 10 18.34 1.40 -2.65
N PHE A 11 17.93 0.14 -2.80
CA PHE A 11 17.16 -0.31 -3.97
C PHE A 11 15.77 0.31 -4.01
N SER A 12 15.11 0.42 -2.86
CA SER A 12 13.82 1.12 -2.77
C SER A 12 13.95 2.61 -3.06
N ALA A 13 15.03 3.25 -2.61
CA ALA A 13 15.28 4.65 -2.93
C ALA A 13 15.47 4.86 -4.44
N LEU A 14 16.30 4.04 -5.08
CA LEU A 14 16.51 4.06 -6.53
C LEU A 14 15.19 3.84 -7.28
N ALA A 15 14.37 2.90 -6.82
CA ALA A 15 13.06 2.63 -7.40
C ALA A 15 12.13 3.84 -7.35
N ASN A 16 12.06 4.52 -6.19
CA ASN A 16 11.25 5.71 -6.02
C ASN A 16 11.73 6.86 -6.93
N PHE A 17 13.04 7.05 -7.09
CA PHE A 17 13.58 8.00 -8.05
C PHE A 17 13.18 7.67 -9.49
N SER A 18 13.24 6.39 -9.87
CA SER A 18 12.82 5.94 -11.20
C SER A 18 11.34 6.28 -11.47
N VAL A 19 10.45 5.96 -10.54
CA VAL A 19 9.02 6.28 -10.65
C VAL A 19 8.79 7.79 -10.71
N LEU A 20 9.51 8.57 -9.89
CA LEU A 20 9.42 10.03 -9.90
C LEU A 20 9.86 10.64 -11.23
N ILE A 21 10.95 10.16 -11.82
CA ILE A 21 11.41 10.60 -13.15
C ILE A 21 10.37 10.28 -14.22
N GLY A 22 9.80 9.06 -14.19
CA GLY A 22 8.72 8.67 -15.09
C GLY A 22 7.50 9.59 -14.97
N PHE A 23 7.09 9.88 -13.73
CA PHE A 23 6.00 10.78 -13.41
C PHE A 23 6.23 12.21 -13.94
N ILE A 24 7.41 12.79 -13.69
CA ILE A 24 7.77 14.13 -14.17
C ILE A 24 7.78 14.16 -15.70
N THR A 25 8.33 13.14 -16.33
CA THR A 25 8.39 13.04 -17.81
C THR A 25 7.00 13.00 -18.43
N ILE A 26 6.09 12.19 -17.88
CA ILE A 26 4.68 12.15 -18.31
C ILE A 26 4.05 13.53 -18.18
N THR A 27 4.26 14.19 -17.04
CA THR A 27 3.74 15.53 -16.79
C THR A 27 4.23 16.52 -17.86
N VAL A 28 5.54 16.58 -18.11
CA VAL A 28 6.14 17.48 -19.12
C VAL A 28 5.58 17.23 -20.52
N ILE A 29 5.39 15.97 -20.91
CA ILE A 29 4.84 15.63 -22.24
C ILE A 29 3.39 16.11 -22.36
N ILE A 30 2.57 15.94 -21.32
CA ILE A 30 1.17 16.40 -21.36
C ILE A 30 1.09 17.92 -21.54
N PHE A 31 1.98 18.67 -20.89
CA PHE A 31 2.08 20.12 -21.03
C PHE A 31 2.64 20.58 -22.38
N THR A 32 3.38 19.71 -23.07
CA THR A 32 3.84 20.00 -24.43
C THR A 32 2.62 20.04 -25.36
N ASP A 33 2.45 21.17 -26.06
CA ASP A 33 1.28 21.46 -26.89
C ASP A 33 -0.05 21.32 -26.14
N PHE A 34 -0.12 21.77 -24.88
CA PHE A 34 -1.35 21.70 -24.09
C PHE A 34 -2.50 22.46 -24.76
N LYS A 35 -3.55 21.71 -25.10
CA LYS A 35 -4.82 22.23 -25.59
C LYS A 35 -5.92 21.45 -24.90
N ILE A 36 -6.94 22.16 -24.44
CA ILE A 36 -8.12 21.54 -23.86
C ILE A 36 -8.87 20.82 -24.98
N ASN A 37 -9.16 19.54 -24.80
CA ASN A 37 -9.93 18.77 -25.76
C ASN A 37 -11.39 19.26 -25.76
N ASN A 38 -12.01 19.33 -26.93
CA ASN A 38 -13.43 19.71 -27.06
C ASN A 38 -14.37 18.64 -26.48
N ASP A 39 -13.90 17.39 -26.35
CA ASP A 39 -14.67 16.27 -25.77
C ASP A 39 -14.72 16.28 -24.23
N VAL A 40 -14.23 17.35 -23.58
CA VAL A 40 -14.32 17.50 -22.13
C VAL A 40 -15.76 17.77 -21.73
N THR A 41 -16.34 16.87 -20.94
CA THR A 41 -17.65 17.09 -20.31
C THR A 41 -17.46 17.71 -18.93
N TRP A 42 -18.07 18.87 -18.71
CA TRP A 42 -18.01 19.60 -17.44
C TRP A 42 -19.04 19.11 -16.41
N THR A 43 -19.92 18.19 -16.81
CA THR A 43 -20.94 17.61 -15.93
C THR A 43 -20.42 16.36 -15.24
N ALA A 44 -20.74 16.20 -13.95
CA ALA A 44 -20.37 15.01 -13.19
C ALA A 44 -21.23 13.81 -13.61
N ASN A 45 -20.58 12.72 -14.01
CA ASN A 45 -21.25 11.44 -14.24
C ASN A 45 -21.17 10.57 -12.97
N PHE A 46 -22.30 10.47 -12.25
CA PHE A 46 -22.38 9.68 -11.02
C PHE A 46 -22.39 8.16 -11.27
N SER A 47 -22.59 7.70 -12.50
CA SER A 47 -22.55 6.26 -12.80
C SER A 47 -21.15 5.67 -12.62
N GLY A 48 -20.09 6.46 -12.81
CA GLY A 48 -18.71 6.03 -12.58
C GLY A 48 -18.26 6.14 -11.11
N PHE A 49 -19.11 6.69 -10.23
CA PHE A 49 -18.75 6.97 -8.84
C PHE A 49 -18.31 5.74 -8.05
N PRO A 50 -18.96 4.56 -8.15
CA PRO A 50 -18.51 3.36 -7.43
C PRO A 50 -17.10 2.91 -7.83
N ILE A 51 -16.76 3.01 -9.12
CA ILE A 51 -15.43 2.66 -9.63
C ILE A 51 -14.41 3.68 -9.16
N PHE A 52 -14.75 4.98 -9.22
CA PHE A 52 -13.93 6.06 -8.67
C PHE A 52 -13.67 5.89 -7.17
N PHE A 53 -14.68 5.54 -6.38
CA PHE A 53 -14.51 5.28 -4.94
C PHE A 53 -13.49 4.16 -4.69
N GLY A 54 -13.58 3.06 -5.43
CA GLY A 54 -12.60 1.97 -5.34
C GLY A 54 -11.19 2.41 -5.72
N GLN A 55 -11.05 3.17 -6.81
CA GLN A 55 -9.77 3.73 -7.27
C GLN A 55 -9.13 4.65 -6.24
N VAL A 56 -9.89 5.59 -5.68
CA VAL A 56 -9.41 6.50 -4.63
C VAL A 56 -9.01 5.69 -3.40
N THR A 57 -9.85 4.77 -2.95
CA THR A 57 -9.53 3.97 -1.76
C THR A 57 -8.26 3.12 -1.96
N SER A 58 -8.05 2.58 -3.17
CA SER A 58 -6.81 1.87 -3.52
C SER A 58 -5.60 2.81 -3.56
N ALA A 59 -5.75 4.05 -4.05
CA ALA A 59 -4.65 5.01 -4.14
C ALA A 59 -4.11 5.46 -2.77
N TYR A 60 -4.95 5.45 -1.72
CA TYR A 60 -4.53 5.75 -0.34
C TYR A 60 -4.18 4.50 0.47
N GLU A 61 -3.86 3.39 -0.20
CA GLU A 61 -3.40 2.19 0.47
C GLU A 61 -2.01 2.40 1.09
N GLY A 62 -1.97 2.40 2.42
CA GLY A 62 -0.77 2.62 3.22
C GLY A 62 -1.01 2.52 4.72
N ILE A 63 -2.25 2.23 5.15
CA ILE A 63 -2.64 2.21 6.56
C ILE A 63 -1.82 1.23 7.41
N GLY A 64 -1.36 0.12 6.82
CA GLY A 64 -0.50 -0.86 7.50
C GLY A 64 0.88 -0.34 7.89
N THR A 65 1.33 0.79 7.31
CA THR A 65 2.65 1.38 7.61
C THR A 65 2.59 2.48 8.65
N ILE A 66 1.38 2.94 9.02
CA ILE A 66 1.16 4.04 9.98
C ILE A 66 1.85 3.72 11.32
N ILE A 67 1.56 2.57 11.93
CA ILE A 67 2.11 2.17 13.24
C ILE A 67 3.65 1.95 13.17
N PRO A 68 4.20 1.21 12.20
CA PRO A 68 5.65 1.10 12.04
C PRO A 68 6.36 2.45 11.87
N ILE A 69 5.77 3.37 11.09
CA ILE A 69 6.33 4.70 10.87
C ILE A 69 6.29 5.51 12.17
N GLU A 70 5.15 5.54 12.87
CA GLU A 70 4.99 6.22 14.16
C GLU A 70 6.00 5.72 15.19
N THR A 71 6.17 4.39 15.27
CA THR A 71 7.13 3.76 16.17
C THR A 71 8.56 4.12 15.81
N SER A 72 8.88 4.27 14.52
CA SER A 72 10.20 4.70 14.06
C SER A 72 10.54 6.16 14.42
N MET A 73 9.58 6.96 14.92
CA MET A 73 9.77 8.34 15.37
C MET A 73 9.79 8.48 16.91
N GLU A 74 10.38 7.50 17.60
CA GLU A 74 10.49 7.47 19.08
C GLU A 74 10.94 8.79 19.72
N GLY A 75 11.86 9.53 19.09
CA GLY A 75 12.35 10.82 19.61
C GLY A 75 11.48 12.04 19.32
N ASN A 76 10.48 11.95 18.43
CA ASN A 76 9.72 13.12 17.96
C ASN A 76 8.26 12.83 17.57
N ARG A 77 7.59 11.96 18.34
CA ARG A 77 6.23 11.49 18.06
C ARG A 77 5.18 12.61 17.95
N SER A 78 5.40 13.76 18.60
CA SER A 78 4.50 14.91 18.51
C SER A 78 4.41 15.51 17.10
N LEU A 79 5.45 15.35 16.27
CA LEU A 79 5.43 15.78 14.87
C LEU A 79 4.70 14.81 13.96
N TYR A 80 4.42 13.57 14.40
CA TYR A 80 3.83 12.55 13.56
C TYR A 80 2.53 12.98 12.88
N PRO A 81 1.53 13.54 13.59
CA PRO A 81 0.28 13.93 12.95
C PRO A 81 0.50 15.01 11.89
N VAL A 82 1.40 15.97 12.15
CA VAL A 82 1.71 17.07 11.21
C VAL A 82 2.35 16.52 9.94
N LEU A 83 3.33 15.62 10.07
CA LEU A 83 3.98 14.97 8.94
C LEU A 83 2.99 14.11 8.15
N LEU A 84 2.11 13.38 8.83
CA LEU A 84 1.08 12.56 8.20
C LEU A 84 0.09 13.43 7.39
N TYR A 85 -0.47 14.49 7.99
CA TYR A 85 -1.37 15.40 7.28
C TYR A 85 -0.67 16.10 6.11
N GLY A 86 0.58 16.52 6.29
CA GLY A 86 1.38 17.13 5.23
C GLY A 86 1.62 16.18 4.06
N ALA A 87 1.98 14.93 4.33
CA ALA A 87 2.19 13.90 3.31
C ALA A 87 0.88 13.57 2.57
N LEU A 88 -0.23 13.40 3.30
CA LEU A 88 -1.54 13.13 2.70
C LEU A 88 -2.03 14.30 1.83
N LEU A 89 -1.83 15.54 2.27
CA LEU A 89 -2.17 16.72 1.49
C LEU A 89 -1.33 16.80 0.20
N LEU A 90 -0.04 16.53 0.30
CA LEU A 90 0.86 16.49 -0.86
C LEU A 90 0.41 15.43 -1.88
N PHE A 91 0.14 14.20 -1.45
CA PHE A 91 -0.33 13.14 -2.35
C PHE A 91 -1.67 13.47 -3.00
N THR A 92 -2.61 14.00 -2.22
CA THR A 92 -3.92 14.45 -2.74
C THR A 92 -3.74 15.52 -3.81
N GLY A 93 -2.87 16.51 -3.56
CA GLY A 93 -2.56 17.56 -4.52
C GLY A 93 -2.01 17.00 -5.84
N ILE A 94 -1.06 16.06 -5.75
CA ILE A 94 -0.45 15.41 -6.93
C ILE A 94 -1.50 14.61 -7.72
N TYR A 95 -2.35 13.83 -7.06
CA TYR A 95 -3.39 13.03 -7.72
C TYR A 95 -4.46 13.91 -8.39
N CYS A 96 -4.94 14.94 -7.70
CA CYS A 96 -5.92 15.88 -8.28
C CYS A 96 -5.32 16.62 -9.47
N PHE A 97 -4.08 17.11 -9.35
CA PHE A 97 -3.38 17.80 -10.43
C PHE A 97 -3.29 16.94 -11.69
N MET A 98 -2.79 15.71 -11.55
CA MET A 98 -2.64 14.80 -12.69
C MET A 98 -3.97 14.32 -13.26
N GLY A 99 -4.96 14.01 -12.40
CA GLY A 99 -6.28 13.60 -12.84
C GLY A 99 -6.98 14.68 -13.66
N VAL A 100 -6.95 15.93 -13.19
CA VAL A 100 -7.57 17.07 -13.89
C VAL A 100 -6.85 17.35 -15.21
N ILE A 101 -5.52 17.47 -15.21
CA ILE A 101 -4.78 17.83 -16.43
C ILE A 101 -4.86 16.72 -17.48
N GLY A 102 -4.77 15.45 -17.06
CA GLY A 102 -4.96 14.31 -17.95
C GLY A 102 -6.33 14.32 -18.60
N TYR A 103 -7.39 14.57 -17.82
CA TYR A 103 -8.75 14.66 -18.36
C TYR A 103 -8.95 15.87 -19.27
N LEU A 104 -8.40 17.05 -18.93
CA LEU A 104 -8.50 18.24 -19.78
C LEU A 104 -7.81 18.06 -21.14
N LYS A 105 -6.68 17.35 -21.18
CA LYS A 105 -5.92 17.10 -22.41
C LYS A 105 -6.58 16.04 -23.31
N TYR A 106 -7.09 14.95 -22.74
CA TYR A 106 -7.57 13.81 -23.52
C TYR A 106 -9.10 13.70 -23.60
N GLY A 107 -9.84 14.44 -22.76
CA GLY A 107 -11.30 14.42 -22.71
C GLY A 107 -11.84 13.02 -22.35
N ASN A 108 -12.98 12.66 -22.94
CA ASN A 108 -13.61 11.35 -22.74
C ASN A 108 -12.81 10.17 -23.32
N ASN A 109 -11.76 10.44 -24.11
CA ASN A 109 -10.89 9.41 -24.70
C ASN A 109 -9.69 9.07 -23.81
N VAL A 110 -9.63 9.57 -22.56
CA VAL A 110 -8.57 9.22 -21.62
C VAL A 110 -8.61 7.72 -21.31
N GLY A 111 -7.50 7.03 -21.59
CA GLY A 111 -7.33 5.63 -21.25
C GLY A 111 -7.18 5.42 -19.75
N GLN A 112 -7.50 4.20 -19.30
CA GLN A 112 -7.34 3.78 -17.90
C GLN A 112 -5.92 4.00 -17.35
N VAL A 113 -4.92 3.78 -18.21
CA VAL A 113 -3.52 4.11 -17.94
C VAL A 113 -3.16 5.31 -18.81
N LEU A 114 -2.73 6.39 -18.16
CA LEU A 114 -2.43 7.65 -18.83
C LEU A 114 -1.38 7.50 -19.94
N ILE A 115 -0.38 6.64 -19.74
CA ILE A 115 0.68 6.35 -20.72
C ILE A 115 0.10 5.83 -22.05
N TRP A 116 -0.99 5.06 -22.03
CA TRP A 116 -1.62 4.59 -23.26
C TRP A 116 -2.25 5.74 -24.06
N SER A 117 -2.76 6.77 -23.37
CA SER A 117 -3.27 7.99 -24.01
C SER A 117 -2.15 8.81 -24.68
N LEU A 118 -0.95 8.81 -24.09
CA LEU A 118 0.23 9.43 -24.67
C LEU A 118 0.75 8.65 -25.89
N ALA A 119 0.65 7.32 -25.87
CA ALA A 119 1.20 6.45 -26.91
C ALA A 119 0.64 6.72 -28.31
N GLY A 120 -0.61 7.19 -28.41
CA GLY A 120 -1.23 7.55 -29.70
C GLY A 120 -0.71 8.85 -30.33
N HIS A 121 0.01 9.69 -29.58
CA HIS A 121 0.31 11.07 -29.97
C HIS A 121 1.80 11.44 -29.83
N THR A 122 2.64 10.53 -29.35
CA THR A 122 4.06 10.77 -29.05
C THR A 122 4.93 9.71 -29.71
N ASN A 123 6.18 10.06 -30.00
CA ASN A 123 7.16 9.14 -30.56
C ASN A 123 7.23 7.81 -29.76
N PRO A 124 7.09 6.65 -30.41
CA PRO A 124 7.08 5.35 -29.73
C PRO A 124 8.32 5.07 -28.87
N ILE A 125 9.48 5.61 -29.27
CA ILE A 125 10.74 5.47 -28.51
C ILE A 125 10.64 6.16 -27.16
N VAL A 126 10.04 7.35 -27.09
CA VAL A 126 9.88 8.10 -25.83
C VAL A 126 8.94 7.35 -24.89
N ILE A 127 7.86 6.79 -25.42
CA ILE A 127 6.91 5.96 -24.66
C ILE A 127 7.59 4.70 -24.12
N LEU A 128 8.43 4.05 -24.93
CA LEU A 128 9.23 2.90 -24.49
C LEU A 128 10.17 3.28 -23.35
N MET A 129 10.83 4.44 -23.42
CA MET A 129 11.72 4.92 -22.36
C MET A 129 10.96 5.18 -21.04
N ILE A 130 9.76 5.77 -21.11
CA ILE A 130 8.91 6.00 -19.94
C ILE A 130 8.48 4.66 -19.32
N ASN A 131 8.00 3.74 -20.15
CA ASN A 131 7.60 2.40 -19.69
C ASN A 131 8.78 1.66 -19.05
N ALA A 132 9.96 1.66 -19.68
CA ALA A 132 11.16 1.04 -19.14
C ALA A 132 11.54 1.65 -17.78
N THR A 133 11.49 2.98 -17.66
CA THR A 133 11.81 3.70 -16.42
C THR A 133 10.85 3.33 -15.28
N ILE A 134 9.55 3.29 -15.54
CA ILE A 134 8.56 2.91 -14.53
C ILE A 134 8.68 1.42 -14.19
N CYS A 135 8.87 0.55 -15.18
CA CYS A 135 9.07 -0.88 -14.98
C CYS A 135 10.31 -1.19 -14.11
N ILE A 136 11.41 -0.46 -14.29
CA ILE A 136 12.60 -0.60 -13.43
C ILE A 136 12.25 -0.24 -11.98
N GLY A 137 11.48 0.83 -11.77
CA GLY A 137 10.99 1.21 -10.45
C GLY A 137 10.14 0.12 -9.80
N VAL A 138 9.14 -0.38 -10.53
CA VAL A 138 8.24 -1.44 -10.05
C VAL A 138 9.01 -2.74 -9.78
N LEU A 139 9.98 -3.10 -10.62
CA LEU A 139 10.79 -4.31 -10.46
C LEU A 139 11.58 -4.30 -9.14
N PHE A 140 12.09 -3.15 -8.73
CA PHE A 140 12.85 -3.03 -7.48
C PHE A 140 11.97 -2.95 -6.23
N THR A 141 10.74 -2.43 -6.33
CA THR A 141 9.78 -2.38 -5.20
C THR A 141 8.99 -3.68 -5.02
N TYR A 142 8.80 -4.45 -6.09
CA TYR A 142 8.00 -5.67 -6.05
C TYR A 142 8.47 -6.72 -5.03
N PRO A 143 9.78 -7.03 -4.87
CA PRO A 143 10.23 -7.96 -3.83
C PRO A 143 9.88 -7.52 -2.41
N LEU A 144 9.90 -6.21 -2.14
CA LEU A 144 9.58 -5.65 -0.83
C LEU A 144 8.09 -5.78 -0.51
N GLN A 145 7.22 -5.50 -1.49
CA GLN A 145 5.78 -5.63 -1.34
C GLN A 145 5.37 -7.11 -1.20
N ASN A 146 5.95 -7.98 -2.03
CA ASN A 146 5.62 -9.40 -2.02
C ASN A 146 6.16 -10.13 -0.76
N PHE A 147 7.18 -9.58 -0.09
CA PHE A 147 7.72 -10.16 1.14
C PHE A 147 6.63 -10.29 2.22
N VAL A 148 5.86 -9.23 2.46
CA VAL A 148 4.79 -9.21 3.47
C VAL A 148 3.68 -10.19 3.10
N ALA A 149 3.26 -10.20 1.82
CA ALA A 149 2.23 -11.10 1.35
C ALA A 149 2.65 -12.57 1.49
N VAL A 150 3.87 -12.91 1.07
CA VAL A 150 4.44 -14.26 1.20
C VAL A 150 4.54 -14.69 2.66
N GLU A 151 4.96 -13.80 3.56
CA GLU A 151 5.07 -14.11 4.98
C GLU A 151 3.71 -14.48 5.59
N ILE A 152 2.66 -13.72 5.27
CA ILE A 152 1.29 -14.01 5.71
C ILE A 152 0.80 -15.34 5.13
N VAL A 153 0.98 -15.57 3.82
CA VAL A 153 0.52 -16.81 3.16
C VAL A 153 1.28 -18.04 3.66
N GLU A 154 2.61 -17.94 3.82
CA GLU A 154 3.41 -19.02 4.42
C GLU A 154 2.93 -19.32 5.85
N GLY A 155 2.58 -18.30 6.64
CA GLY A 155 2.03 -18.45 7.99
C GLY A 155 0.71 -19.22 8.02
N ILE A 156 -0.21 -18.91 7.08
CA ILE A 156 -1.51 -19.60 6.94
C ILE A 156 -1.32 -21.06 6.50
N ILE A 157 -0.47 -21.32 5.49
CA ILE A 157 -0.31 -22.65 4.88
C ILE A 157 0.47 -23.60 5.78
N PHE A 158 1.56 -23.12 6.36
CA PHE A 158 2.48 -23.97 7.12
C PHE A 158 2.22 -23.97 8.63
N GLY A 159 1.26 -23.16 9.08
CA GLY A 159 0.84 -23.11 10.48
C GLY A 159 1.96 -22.61 11.37
N ARG A 160 2.26 -21.32 11.31
CA ARG A 160 3.09 -20.66 12.33
C ARG A 160 2.15 -20.11 13.40
N SER A 161 2.30 -20.56 14.65
CA SER A 161 1.74 -19.86 15.80
C SER A 161 2.22 -18.41 15.73
N ILE A 162 1.29 -17.45 15.70
CA ILE A 162 1.62 -16.03 15.62
C ILE A 162 2.33 -15.56 16.90
N TYR A 163 2.27 -16.33 17.99
CA TYR A 163 3.03 -16.10 19.21
C TYR A 163 3.37 -17.44 19.87
N GLU A 164 4.65 -17.71 20.08
CA GLU A 164 5.09 -18.47 21.26
C GLU A 164 5.90 -17.45 22.06
N ASP A 165 5.35 -17.00 23.19
CA ASP A 165 6.12 -16.29 24.19
C ASP A 165 7.29 -17.22 24.57
N GLU A 166 8.51 -16.76 24.34
CA GLU A 166 9.67 -17.37 24.98
C GLU A 166 9.44 -17.20 26.49
N GLN A 167 9.18 -18.31 27.20
CA GLN A 167 9.14 -18.26 28.65
C GLN A 167 10.47 -17.74 29.13
N VAL A 168 10.44 -16.55 29.75
CA VAL A 168 11.57 -16.01 30.51
C VAL A 168 11.94 -17.06 31.55
N ASP A 169 13.11 -17.67 31.39
CA ASP A 169 13.62 -18.65 32.32
C ASP A 169 13.92 -17.94 33.66
N THR A 170 12.97 -17.95 34.59
CA THR A 170 13.10 -17.37 35.94
C THR A 170 13.94 -18.23 36.88
N SER A 171 14.88 -19.02 36.36
CA SER A 171 15.86 -19.69 37.21
C SER A 171 16.92 -18.68 37.67
N ILE A 172 16.60 -17.94 38.72
CA ILE A 172 17.60 -17.26 39.56
C ILE A 172 18.53 -18.36 40.09
N PRO A 173 19.84 -18.34 39.82
CA PRO A 173 20.76 -19.23 40.51
C PRO A 173 20.75 -18.88 41.99
N ASN A 174 20.30 -19.83 42.81
CA ASN A 174 20.41 -19.75 44.25
C ASN A 174 21.89 -19.56 44.64
N GLY A 175 22.16 -18.49 45.38
CA GLY A 175 23.39 -18.36 46.17
C GLY A 175 24.20 -17.12 45.84
N GLU A 176 23.93 -16.03 46.56
CA GLU A 176 24.90 -15.44 47.49
C GLU A 176 24.26 -14.21 48.16
N ALA A 177 24.22 -14.23 49.49
CA ALA A 177 23.66 -13.16 50.32
C ALA A 177 24.54 -11.91 50.25
N ARG A 178 23.95 -10.74 49.95
CA ARG A 178 24.50 -9.43 50.33
C ARG A 178 23.40 -8.48 50.81
N GLU A 179 23.64 -7.91 51.97
CA GLU A 179 22.80 -7.00 52.78
C GLU A 179 22.39 -5.69 52.07
N PRO A 180 21.38 -4.96 52.58
CA PRO A 180 20.86 -3.77 51.93
C PRO A 180 21.70 -2.54 52.31
N LEU A 181 22.31 -1.89 51.31
CA LEU A 181 22.83 -0.53 51.47
C LEU A 181 21.97 0.44 50.66
N LEU A 182 21.13 1.17 51.40
CA LEU A 182 20.47 2.37 50.96
C LEU A 182 21.49 3.50 50.84
N SER A 183 21.28 4.36 49.84
CA SER A 183 21.73 5.75 49.73
C SER A 183 22.88 6.07 48.77
N SER A 184 22.59 7.09 47.94
CA SER A 184 23.41 7.83 46.98
C SER A 184 23.73 7.05 45.69
N GLY A 185 23.30 7.45 44.50
CA GLY A 185 23.08 8.81 43.99
C GLY A 185 24.03 9.05 42.82
N ILE A 186 23.77 8.36 41.68
CA ILE A 186 24.41 8.46 40.33
C ILE A 186 25.88 7.94 40.30
N PRO A 187 26.28 6.93 39.47
CA PRO A 187 26.41 7.08 38.00
C PRO A 187 26.39 5.80 37.11
N ASN A 188 26.50 6.03 35.78
CA ASN A 188 26.87 5.11 34.67
C ASN A 188 25.79 4.19 34.07
N GLU A 189 24.98 4.74 33.16
CA GLU A 189 24.40 3.95 32.06
C GLU A 189 25.49 3.65 31.02
N SER A 190 26.13 2.49 31.19
CA SER A 190 26.90 1.83 30.16
C SER A 190 25.95 1.25 29.10
N VAL A 191 26.05 1.78 27.88
CA VAL A 191 25.89 1.10 26.57
C VAL A 191 25.21 -0.29 26.63
N GLN A 192 23.92 -0.35 26.28
CA GLN A 192 23.36 -1.55 25.67
C GLN A 192 23.40 -1.37 24.15
N SER A 193 24.41 -1.97 23.54
CA SER A 193 24.44 -2.26 22.11
C SER A 193 23.11 -2.92 21.75
N GLU A 194 22.35 -2.34 20.82
CA GLU A 194 21.22 -3.02 20.19
C GLU A 194 21.74 -4.30 19.53
N GLU A 195 21.69 -5.41 20.25
CA GLU A 195 21.78 -6.73 19.62
C GLU A 195 20.56 -6.85 18.73
N VAL A 196 20.81 -6.79 17.42
CA VAL A 196 19.88 -7.20 16.39
C VAL A 196 19.55 -8.65 16.67
N VAL A 197 18.47 -8.88 17.44
CA VAL A 197 17.87 -10.19 17.65
C VAL A 197 17.66 -10.78 16.27
N THR A 198 18.54 -11.72 15.91
CA THR A 198 18.50 -12.35 14.60
C THR A 198 17.46 -13.45 14.72
N ARG A 199 16.18 -13.04 14.65
CA ARG A 199 14.98 -13.86 14.87
C ARG A 199 14.97 -15.03 13.88
N GLN A 200 15.32 -16.24 14.34
CA GLN A 200 15.24 -17.46 13.53
C GLN A 200 13.86 -18.12 13.67
N PRO A 201 13.21 -18.58 12.59
CA PRO A 201 11.95 -19.27 12.69
C PRO A 201 12.10 -20.67 13.31
N ALA A 202 11.46 -20.88 14.46
CA ALA A 202 11.09 -22.21 14.95
C ALA A 202 9.97 -22.79 14.06
N GLN A 203 10.37 -23.42 12.95
CA GLN A 203 9.71 -24.55 12.25
C GLN A 203 10.51 -24.84 10.97
N LYS A 204 11.15 -26.01 10.89
CA LYS A 204 11.90 -26.48 9.69
C LYS A 204 10.94 -26.89 8.56
N VAL A 205 10.11 -25.98 8.07
CA VAL A 205 9.48 -26.18 6.76
C VAL A 205 10.59 -26.28 5.70
N PRO A 206 10.62 -27.36 4.91
CA PRO A 206 11.70 -27.59 3.97
C PRO A 206 11.74 -26.50 2.90
N PHE A 207 12.95 -26.10 2.52
CA PHE A 207 13.21 -24.96 1.63
C PHE A 207 12.43 -25.03 0.31
N TYR A 208 12.30 -26.22 -0.27
CA TYR A 208 11.57 -26.41 -1.52
C TYR A 208 10.07 -26.08 -1.41
N LYS A 209 9.43 -26.33 -0.25
CA LYS A 209 8.01 -26.00 -0.05
C LYS A 209 7.79 -24.48 0.00
N ARG A 210 8.70 -23.75 0.62
CA ARG A 210 8.65 -22.27 0.65
C ARG A 210 8.85 -21.68 -0.75
N ILE A 211 9.82 -22.20 -1.51
CA ILE A 211 10.03 -21.79 -2.90
C ILE A 211 8.77 -22.10 -3.73
N LEU A 212 8.20 -23.29 -3.58
CA LEU A 212 7.01 -23.68 -4.32
C LEU A 212 5.85 -22.70 -4.10
N VAL A 213 5.56 -22.36 -2.84
CA VAL A 213 4.52 -21.36 -2.50
C VAL A 213 4.80 -20.01 -3.16
N ARG A 214 6.04 -19.53 -3.10
CA ARG A 214 6.43 -18.24 -3.72
C ARG A 214 6.27 -18.27 -5.23
N VAL A 215 6.72 -19.34 -5.88
CA VAL A 215 6.58 -19.51 -7.34
C VAL A 215 5.10 -19.53 -7.73
N VAL A 216 4.27 -20.26 -6.99
CA VAL A 216 2.81 -20.31 -7.23
C VAL A 216 2.19 -18.92 -7.09
N ILE A 217 2.52 -18.17 -6.03
CA ILE A 217 2.03 -16.80 -5.83
C ILE A 217 2.39 -15.92 -7.03
N VAL A 218 3.65 -15.94 -7.48
CA VAL A 218 4.11 -15.11 -8.61
C VAL A 218 3.45 -15.53 -9.93
N VAL A 219 3.26 -16.84 -10.16
CA VAL A 219 2.59 -17.36 -11.37
C VAL A 219 1.12 -16.95 -11.41
N ILE A 220 0.42 -16.98 -10.27
CA ILE A 220 -0.97 -16.49 -10.17
C ILE A 220 -1.03 -15.00 -10.49
N GLN A 221 -0.12 -14.20 -9.93
CA GLN A 221 -0.06 -12.76 -10.20
C GLN A 221 0.22 -12.46 -11.69
N PHE A 222 1.14 -13.21 -12.32
CA PHE A 222 1.40 -13.10 -13.75
C PHE A 222 0.16 -13.47 -14.59
N GLY A 223 -0.55 -14.54 -14.21
CA GLY A 223 -1.81 -14.92 -14.86
C GLY A 223 -2.86 -13.81 -14.77
N LEU A 224 -3.07 -13.26 -13.56
CA LEU A 224 -3.99 -12.14 -13.35
C LEU A 224 -3.59 -10.92 -14.20
N ALA A 225 -2.30 -10.59 -14.25
CA ALA A 225 -1.80 -9.49 -15.06
C ALA A 225 -2.06 -9.70 -16.56
N TYR A 226 -1.90 -10.93 -17.06
CA TYR A 226 -2.18 -11.25 -18.47
C TYR A 226 -3.67 -11.14 -18.81
N PHE A 227 -4.55 -11.70 -17.98
CA PHE A 227 -6.00 -11.72 -18.24
C PHE A 227 -6.69 -10.37 -17.99
N LEU A 228 -6.20 -9.58 -17.02
CA LEU A 228 -6.87 -8.35 -16.59
C LEU A 228 -6.19 -7.07 -17.10
N LYS A 229 -5.20 -7.17 -18.00
CA LYS A 229 -4.47 -6.01 -18.54
C LYS A 229 -5.41 -4.93 -19.11
N ASP A 230 -6.44 -5.33 -19.85
CA ASP A 230 -7.35 -4.41 -20.55
C ASP A 230 -8.42 -3.83 -19.60
N SER A 231 -8.51 -4.36 -18.38
CA SER A 231 -9.46 -3.97 -17.33
C SER A 231 -8.75 -3.56 -16.05
N TYR A 232 -7.50 -3.08 -16.15
CA TYR A 232 -6.67 -2.74 -15.00
C TYR A 232 -7.35 -1.78 -14.02
N ALA A 233 -8.02 -0.72 -14.50
CA ALA A 233 -8.71 0.22 -13.62
C ALA A 233 -9.88 -0.45 -12.86
N TYR A 234 -10.60 -1.38 -13.48
CA TYR A 234 -11.68 -2.08 -12.80
C TYR A 234 -11.13 -3.09 -11.78
N PHE A 235 -10.01 -3.75 -12.09
CA PHE A 235 -9.35 -4.62 -11.13
C PHE A 235 -8.79 -3.86 -9.93
N SER A 236 -8.09 -2.74 -10.16
CA SER A 236 -7.61 -1.88 -9.07
C SER A 236 -8.76 -1.29 -8.25
N ALA A 237 -9.89 -0.95 -8.89
CA ALA A 237 -11.08 -0.49 -8.18
C ALA A 237 -11.69 -1.58 -7.29
N LEU A 238 -11.72 -2.83 -7.78
CA LEU A 238 -12.18 -3.99 -7.03
C LEU A 238 -11.30 -4.26 -5.79
N VAL A 239 -9.98 -4.22 -5.97
CA VAL A 239 -9.01 -4.39 -4.86
C VAL A 239 -9.22 -3.30 -3.81
N GLY A 240 -9.37 -2.03 -4.23
CA GLY A 240 -9.63 -0.92 -3.33
C GLY A 240 -10.98 -1.00 -2.61
N ALA A 241 -12.04 -1.36 -3.33
CA ALA A 241 -13.40 -1.46 -2.79
C ALA A 241 -13.55 -2.59 -1.76
N VAL A 242 -12.78 -3.68 -1.90
CA VAL A 242 -12.83 -4.80 -0.94
C VAL A 242 -11.76 -4.68 0.13
N GLY A 243 -10.48 -4.69 -0.26
CA GLY A 243 -9.36 -4.75 0.67
C GLY A 243 -9.21 -3.44 1.43
N SER A 244 -8.97 -2.36 0.69
CA SER A 244 -8.67 -1.06 1.28
C SER A 244 -9.88 -0.48 2.03
N THR A 245 -11.11 -0.70 1.55
CA THR A 245 -12.30 -0.25 2.27
C THR A 245 -12.47 -0.94 3.62
N MET A 246 -12.19 -2.25 3.70
CA MET A 246 -12.24 -2.99 4.97
C MET A 246 -11.19 -2.45 5.96
N LEU A 247 -9.96 -2.25 5.50
CA LEU A 247 -8.83 -1.81 6.32
C LEU A 247 -8.89 -0.32 6.70
N ALA A 248 -9.43 0.55 5.85
CA ALA A 248 -9.43 1.99 6.05
C ALA A 248 -10.69 2.50 6.76
N TYR A 249 -11.86 1.92 6.49
CA TYR A 249 -13.13 2.40 7.06
C TYR A 249 -13.68 1.46 8.12
N VAL A 250 -13.81 0.16 7.81
CA VAL A 250 -14.57 -0.76 8.67
C VAL A 250 -13.78 -1.10 9.94
N ILE A 251 -12.57 -1.63 9.80
CA ILE A 251 -11.78 -2.13 10.93
C ILE A 251 -11.43 -1.02 11.93
N PRO A 252 -10.87 0.14 11.52
CA PRO A 252 -10.49 1.19 12.47
C PRO A 252 -11.68 1.75 13.24
N CYS A 253 -12.82 1.97 12.56
CA CYS A 253 -14.03 2.47 13.21
C CYS A 253 -14.61 1.44 14.19
N LEU A 254 -14.58 0.15 13.85
CA LEU A 254 -15.06 -0.91 14.74
C LEU A 254 -14.20 -1.00 16.01
N ILE A 255 -12.88 -0.92 15.85
CA ILE A 255 -11.92 -0.89 16.95
C ILE A 255 -12.15 0.36 17.83
N HIS A 256 -12.33 1.53 17.21
CA HIS A 256 -12.56 2.78 17.92
C HIS A 256 -13.86 2.77 18.75
N ILE A 257 -14.95 2.23 18.21
CA ILE A 257 -16.21 2.04 18.96
C ILE A 257 -16.00 1.06 20.12
N ARG A 258 -15.29 -0.06 19.91
CA ARG A 258 -15.04 -1.08 20.94
C ARG A 258 -14.12 -0.62 22.07
N LEU A 259 -13.16 0.25 21.78
CA LEU A 259 -12.23 0.83 22.77
C LEU A 259 -12.87 1.95 23.63
N GLY A 260 -14.14 2.28 23.39
CA GLY A 260 -14.91 3.17 24.26
C GLY A 260 -14.96 4.63 23.79
N GLY A 261 -15.39 4.87 22.55
CA GLY A 261 -15.71 6.22 22.06
C GLY A 261 -16.75 6.91 22.94
N ARG A 262 -16.33 7.87 23.78
CA ARG A 262 -17.18 8.45 24.85
C ARG A 262 -18.22 9.48 24.38
N SER A 263 -18.15 9.96 23.13
CA SER A 263 -19.07 10.96 22.61
C SER A 263 -19.98 10.38 21.52
N THR A 264 -21.29 10.58 21.67
CA THR A 264 -22.31 10.14 20.70
C THR A 264 -22.03 10.62 19.28
N LEU A 265 -21.47 11.83 19.13
CA LEU A 265 -21.14 12.39 17.82
C LEU A 265 -19.98 11.64 17.15
N VAL A 266 -19.03 11.15 17.94
CA VAL A 266 -17.89 10.38 17.41
C VAL A 266 -18.35 8.99 16.99
N ILE A 267 -19.19 8.32 17.80
CA ILE A 267 -19.81 7.04 17.43
C ILE A 267 -20.64 7.21 16.15
N MET A 268 -21.43 8.29 16.05
CA MET A 268 -22.23 8.56 14.85
C MET A 268 -21.35 8.72 13.60
N LYS A 269 -20.21 9.42 13.71
CA LYS A 269 -19.25 9.56 12.62
C LYS A 269 -18.67 8.20 12.23
N ASP A 270 -18.29 7.37 13.19
CA ASP A 270 -17.70 6.05 12.95
C ASP A 270 -18.71 5.11 12.28
N VAL A 271 -19.96 5.10 12.74
CA VAL A 271 -21.06 4.35 12.11
C VAL A 271 -21.30 4.83 10.69
N LEU A 272 -21.30 6.15 10.45
CA LEU A 272 -21.44 6.72 9.11
C LEU A 272 -20.30 6.28 8.18
N LEU A 273 -19.06 6.28 8.66
CA LEU A 273 -17.89 5.81 7.89
C LEU A 273 -18.00 4.33 7.55
N ILE A 274 -18.44 3.49 8.49
CA ILE A 274 -18.70 2.06 8.24
C ILE A 274 -19.78 1.90 7.17
N LEU A 275 -20.89 2.64 7.25
CA LEU A 275 -21.96 2.57 6.25
C LEU A 275 -21.50 3.00 4.86
N ILE A 276 -20.78 4.12 4.76
CA ILE A 276 -20.20 4.60 3.50
C ILE A 276 -19.25 3.54 2.93
N GLY A 277 -18.39 2.97 3.77
CA GLY A 277 -17.49 1.88 3.39
C GLY A 277 -18.25 0.67 2.85
N LEU A 278 -19.26 0.17 3.56
CA LEU A 278 -20.03 -1.00 3.12
C LEU A 278 -20.79 -0.73 1.81
N VAL A 279 -21.41 0.43 1.66
CA VAL A 279 -22.09 0.81 0.40
C VAL A 279 -21.08 0.92 -0.74
N GLY A 280 -19.95 1.58 -0.50
CA GLY A 280 -18.86 1.70 -1.47
C GLY A 280 -18.27 0.34 -1.88
N MET A 281 -18.13 -0.58 -0.93
CA MET A 281 -17.69 -1.95 -1.17
C MET A 281 -18.69 -2.71 -2.05
N VAL A 282 -19.98 -2.74 -1.67
CA VAL A 282 -21.01 -3.48 -2.43
C VAL A 282 -21.15 -2.93 -3.85
N THR A 283 -21.27 -1.61 -3.99
CA THR A 283 -21.40 -0.97 -5.30
C THR A 283 -20.12 -1.10 -6.12
N GLY A 284 -18.95 -0.86 -5.53
CA GLY A 284 -17.66 -0.98 -6.19
C GLY A 284 -17.39 -2.38 -6.72
N VAL A 285 -17.69 -3.42 -5.92
CA VAL A 285 -17.59 -4.83 -6.35
C VAL A 285 -18.51 -5.10 -7.53
N TYR A 286 -19.79 -4.73 -7.41
CA TYR A 286 -20.79 -5.00 -8.45
C TYR A 286 -20.39 -4.37 -9.80
N PHE A 287 -20.08 -3.08 -9.82
CA PHE A 287 -19.74 -2.38 -11.06
C PHE A 287 -18.40 -2.84 -11.63
N SER A 288 -17.39 -3.07 -10.78
CA SER A 288 -16.07 -3.52 -11.25
C SER A 288 -16.13 -4.92 -11.86
N VAL A 289 -16.80 -5.87 -11.19
CA VAL A 289 -16.95 -7.24 -11.70
C VAL A 289 -17.75 -7.26 -13.00
N ARG A 290 -18.87 -6.53 -13.06
CA ARG A 290 -19.67 -6.41 -14.27
C ARG A 290 -18.83 -5.92 -15.45
N GLN A 291 -18.06 -4.86 -15.26
CA GLN A 291 -17.26 -4.27 -16.33
C GLN A 291 -16.09 -5.16 -16.76
N ILE A 292 -15.48 -5.89 -15.83
CA ILE A 292 -14.46 -6.90 -16.15
C ILE A 292 -15.06 -8.03 -17.02
N ILE A 293 -16.25 -8.53 -16.67
CA ILE A 293 -16.94 -9.57 -17.44
C ILE A 293 -17.29 -9.08 -18.84
N GLU A 294 -17.87 -7.88 -18.95
CA GLU A 294 -18.21 -7.27 -20.24
C GLU A 294 -16.97 -7.13 -21.15
N ASN A 295 -15.83 -6.71 -20.58
CA ASN A 295 -14.58 -6.59 -21.33
C ASN A 295 -14.00 -7.95 -21.75
N LEU A 296 -14.16 -9.01 -20.92
CA LEU A 296 -13.67 -10.36 -21.21
C LEU A 296 -14.50 -11.07 -22.29
N GLN A 297 -15.78 -10.75 -22.42
CA GLN A 297 -16.66 -11.37 -23.42
C GLN A 297 -16.45 -10.83 -24.84
N GLY A 298 -15.70 -9.73 -25.00
CA GLY A 298 -15.44 -9.07 -26.28
C GLY A 298 -16.70 -8.45 -26.89
N PRO A 299 -16.56 -7.49 -27.84
CA PRO A 299 -17.68 -7.07 -28.65
C PRO A 299 -18.05 -8.22 -29.61
N TYR A 300 -19.31 -8.65 -29.61
CA TYR A 300 -19.88 -9.39 -30.74
C TYR A 300 -19.92 -8.51 -31.98
#